data_AF-A0A1N7NJD8-F1
#
_entry.id   AF-A0A1N7NJD8-F1
#
_cell.length_a   1.000
_cell.length_b   1.000
_cell.length_c   1.000
_cell.angle_alpha   90.00
_cell.angle_beta   90.00
_cell.angle_gamma   90.00
#
_symmetry.space_group_name_H-M   'P 1'
#
loop_
_entity.id
_entity.type
_entity.pdbx_description
1 polymer ?
#
loop_
_entity_poly.entity_id
_entity_poly.type
_entity_poly.pdbx_seq_one_letter_code
_entity_poly.pdbx_strand_id
1 'polypeptide(L)'
;MEILLYSILPTTLGTLITLYITEKIKGNVKSTFDEKLEALKKQHSFEIANFQAEINSLKSKENFKFTKLHEKRFSVLEESYKLLNKTVSKINQYISPAKFIPENITATENEDNHQKEFLEAHYNFTNHFVDNRIYFNQELEALIENYISEIGEIYNDYFQNHFLRKMDTQPDREIRMKAFSAYKKVPEKLLPIKKEIEKNVRNLLEK
;
A
#
# COMPACT_ATOMS: atom_id res chain seq x y z
N MET A 1 -7.07 -84.81 59.79
CA MET A 1 -6.05 -83.88 59.24
C MET A 1 -6.04 -83.90 57.71
N GLU A 2 -6.23 -85.05 57.06
CA GLU A 2 -6.23 -85.17 55.58
C GLU A 2 -7.41 -84.46 54.87
N ILE A 3 -8.61 -84.42 55.47
CA ILE A 3 -9.80 -83.78 54.86
C ILE A 3 -9.66 -82.25 54.79
N LEU A 4 -8.97 -81.63 55.77
CA LEU A 4 -8.68 -80.20 55.77
C LEU A 4 -7.66 -79.84 54.68
N LEU A 5 -6.63 -80.65 54.47
CA LEU A 5 -5.65 -80.48 53.40
C LEU A 5 -6.28 -80.55 52.00
N TYR A 6 -7.19 -81.50 51.76
CA TYR A 6 -7.88 -81.64 50.47
C TYR A 6 -8.91 -80.55 50.16
N SER A 7 -9.45 -79.86 51.18
CA SER A 7 -10.41 -78.76 50.98
C SER A 7 -9.75 -77.39 50.81
N ILE A 8 -8.56 -77.18 51.40
CA ILE A 8 -7.85 -75.88 51.41
C ILE A 8 -6.95 -75.71 50.17
N LEU A 9 -6.33 -76.79 49.68
CA LEU A 9 -5.45 -76.79 48.50
C LEU A 9 -6.15 -76.34 47.20
N PRO A 10 -7.37 -76.82 46.87
CA PRO A 10 -8.08 -76.40 45.65
C PRO A 10 -8.49 -74.92 45.71
N THR A 11 -8.87 -74.44 46.90
CA THR A 11 -9.27 -73.05 47.10
C THR A 11 -8.10 -72.08 46.96
N THR A 12 -6.94 -72.36 47.54
CA THR A 12 -5.78 -71.46 47.45
C THR A 12 -5.15 -71.45 46.05
N LEU A 13 -5.08 -72.60 45.38
CA LEU A 13 -4.68 -72.69 43.96
C LEU A 13 -5.68 -71.95 43.06
N GLY A 14 -6.98 -72.10 43.29
CA GLY A 14 -8.02 -71.39 42.54
C GLY A 14 -7.89 -69.86 42.66
N THR A 15 -7.64 -69.35 43.88
CA THR A 15 -7.44 -67.91 44.11
C THR A 15 -6.15 -67.39 43.46
N LEU A 16 -5.04 -68.15 43.53
CA LEU A 16 -3.78 -67.79 42.88
C LEU A 16 -3.90 -67.76 41.35
N ILE A 17 -4.60 -68.73 40.75
CA ILE A 17 -4.89 -68.76 39.31
C ILE A 17 -5.75 -67.54 38.94
N THR A 18 -6.77 -67.22 39.75
CA THR A 18 -7.65 -66.08 39.51
C THR A 18 -6.89 -64.76 39.61
N LEU A 19 -6.00 -64.60 40.59
CA LEU A 19 -5.12 -63.44 40.74
C LEU A 19 -4.16 -63.31 39.56
N TYR A 20 -3.52 -64.40 39.14
CA TYR A 20 -2.63 -64.42 37.99
C TYR A 20 -3.36 -64.03 36.69
N ILE A 21 -4.55 -64.59 36.45
CA ILE A 21 -5.39 -64.23 35.30
C ILE A 21 -5.82 -62.76 35.37
N THR A 22 -6.21 -62.27 36.55
CA THR A 22 -6.65 -60.88 36.74
C THR A 22 -5.51 -59.90 36.49
N GLU A 23 -4.31 -60.16 37.02
CA GLU A 23 -3.12 -59.35 36.76
C GLU A 23 -2.73 -59.37 35.28
N LYS A 24 -2.77 -60.55 34.64
CA LYS A 24 -2.45 -60.68 33.22
C LYS A 24 -3.46 -59.94 32.34
N ILE A 25 -4.76 -60.02 32.64
CA ILE A 25 -5.80 -59.27 31.94
C ILE A 25 -5.63 -57.76 32.17
N LYS A 26 -5.42 -57.31 33.40
CA LYS A 26 -5.15 -55.89 33.71
C LYS A 26 -3.93 -55.36 32.97
N GLY A 27 -2.83 -56.11 32.98
CA GLY A 27 -1.61 -55.76 32.26
C GLY A 27 -1.85 -55.61 30.76
N ASN A 28 -2.57 -56.56 30.16
CA ASN A 28 -2.93 -56.51 28.74
C ASN A 28 -3.85 -55.32 28.42
N VAL A 29 -4.91 -55.09 29.21
CA VAL A 29 -5.81 -53.95 29.02
C VAL A 29 -5.05 -52.63 29.13
N LYS A 30 -4.17 -52.50 30.13
CA LYS A 30 -3.33 -51.32 30.31
C LYS A 30 -2.39 -51.12 29.11
N SER A 31 -1.70 -52.16 28.66
CA SER A 31 -0.83 -52.11 27.47
C SER A 31 -1.58 -51.62 26.24
N THR A 32 -2.77 -52.19 25.97
CA THR A 32 -3.60 -51.77 24.83
C THR A 32 -4.08 -50.33 24.96
N PHE A 33 -4.41 -49.86 26.17
CA PHE A 33 -4.76 -48.46 26.41
C PHE A 33 -3.56 -47.53 26.20
N ASP A 34 -2.39 -47.88 26.73
CA ASP A 34 -1.15 -47.12 26.59
C ASP A 34 -0.74 -47.03 25.10
N GLU A 35 -0.82 -48.13 24.35
CA GLU A 35 -0.58 -48.17 22.90
C GLU A 35 -1.54 -47.25 22.13
N LYS A 36 -2.84 -47.32 22.42
CA LYS A 36 -3.85 -46.44 21.79
C LYS A 36 -3.62 -44.98 22.14
N LEU A 37 -3.25 -44.68 23.38
CA LEU A 37 -2.97 -43.34 23.85
C LEU A 37 -1.75 -42.75 23.13
N GLU A 38 -0.66 -43.52 23.01
CA GLU A 38 0.54 -43.07 22.30
C GLU A 38 0.29 -42.91 20.80
N ALA A 39 -0.49 -43.80 20.19
CA ALA A 39 -0.92 -43.65 18.79
C ALA A 39 -1.72 -42.36 18.58
N LEU A 40 -2.67 -42.06 19.48
CA LEU A 40 -3.48 -40.85 19.43
C LEU A 40 -2.64 -39.58 19.63
N LYS A 41 -1.72 -39.58 20.61
CA LYS A 41 -0.78 -38.46 20.82
C LYS A 41 0.09 -38.20 19.59
N LYS A 42 0.59 -39.26 18.96
CA LYS A 42 1.40 -39.16 17.75
C LYS A 42 0.59 -38.60 16.58
N GLN A 43 -0.64 -39.07 16.41
CA GLN A 43 -1.55 -38.56 15.39
C GLN A 43 -1.82 -37.07 15.59
N HIS A 44 -2.20 -36.65 16.81
CA HIS A 44 -2.45 -35.24 17.09
C HIS A 44 -1.19 -34.39 16.97
N SER A 45 -0.02 -34.89 17.37
CA SER A 45 1.25 -34.17 17.18
C SER A 45 1.54 -33.93 15.69
N PHE A 46 1.25 -34.92 14.84
CA PHE A 46 1.39 -34.80 13.40
C PHE A 46 0.37 -33.82 12.80
N GLU A 47 -0.89 -33.89 13.21
CA GLU A 47 -1.94 -32.95 12.80
C GLU A 47 -1.60 -31.51 13.21
N ILE A 48 -1.16 -31.29 14.46
CA ILE A 48 -0.71 -29.99 14.95
C ILE A 48 0.46 -29.47 14.10
N ALA A 49 1.46 -30.31 13.81
CA ALA A 49 2.59 -29.92 12.98
C ALA A 49 2.15 -29.53 11.56
N ASN A 50 1.21 -30.28 10.97
CA ASN A 50 0.65 -29.96 9.65
C ASN A 50 -0.12 -28.64 9.66
N PHE A 51 -0.98 -28.40 10.65
CA PHE A 51 -1.70 -27.13 10.79
C PHE A 51 -0.74 -25.97 11.02
N GLN A 52 0.31 -26.14 11.82
CA GLN A 52 1.33 -25.12 12.03
C GLN A 52 2.05 -24.78 10.71
N ALA A 53 2.40 -25.78 9.91
CA ALA A 53 3.03 -25.60 8.61
C ALA A 53 2.10 -24.87 7.62
N GLU A 54 0.82 -25.23 7.59
CA GLU A 54 -0.19 -24.59 6.74
C GLU A 54 -0.39 -23.12 7.14
N ILE A 55 -0.56 -22.82 8.42
CA ILE A 55 -0.68 -21.45 8.94
C ILE A 55 0.55 -20.62 8.57
N ASN A 56 1.75 -21.17 8.76
CA ASN A 56 2.99 -20.46 8.41
C ASN A 56 3.10 -20.20 6.91
N SER A 57 2.69 -21.15 6.08
CA SER A 57 2.65 -21.01 4.62
C SER A 57 1.68 -19.90 4.21
N LEU A 58 0.45 -19.91 4.73
CA LEU A 58 -0.56 -18.89 4.48
C LEU A 58 -0.09 -17.51 4.94
N LYS A 59 0.46 -17.41 6.16
CA LYS A 59 1.03 -16.18 6.70
C LYS A 59 2.15 -15.64 5.81
N SER A 60 3.04 -16.51 5.33
CA SER A 60 4.13 -16.10 4.46
C SER A 60 3.62 -15.57 3.11
N LYS A 61 2.59 -16.22 2.54
CA LYS A 61 1.94 -15.79 1.30
C LYS A 61 1.26 -14.44 1.43
N GLU A 62 0.49 -14.23 2.51
CA GLU A 62 -0.18 -12.96 2.77
C GLU A 62 0.82 -11.84 3.05
N ASN A 63 1.85 -12.10 3.86
CA ASN A 63 2.94 -11.14 4.09
C ASN A 63 3.62 -10.76 2.77
N PHE A 64 3.93 -11.72 1.91
CA PHE A 64 4.54 -11.43 0.61
C PHE A 64 3.66 -10.53 -0.26
N LYS A 65 2.36 -10.84 -0.39
CA LYS A 65 1.41 -10.00 -1.13
C LYS A 65 1.33 -8.59 -0.56
N PHE A 66 1.20 -8.48 0.76
CA PHE A 66 1.13 -7.22 1.47
C PHE A 66 2.39 -6.38 1.22
N THR A 67 3.58 -6.96 1.40
CA THR A 67 4.85 -6.29 1.13
C THR A 67 4.94 -5.81 -0.32
N LYS A 68 4.57 -6.65 -1.30
CA LYS A 68 4.62 -6.26 -2.73
C LYS A 68 3.64 -5.14 -3.07
N LEU A 69 2.44 -5.15 -2.50
CA LEU A 69 1.48 -4.06 -2.68
C LEU A 69 1.98 -2.76 -2.06
N HIS A 70 2.57 -2.82 -0.86
CA HIS A 70 3.14 -1.65 -0.20
C HIS A 70 4.36 -1.09 -0.93
N GLU A 71 5.28 -1.95 -1.38
CA GLU A 71 6.42 -1.54 -2.22
C GLU A 71 5.94 -0.80 -3.48
N LYS A 72 4.95 -1.38 -4.18
CA LYS A 72 4.38 -0.75 -5.39
C LYS A 72 3.70 0.58 -5.06
N ARG A 73 2.94 0.64 -3.96
CA ARG A 73 2.28 1.86 -3.50
C ARG A 73 3.29 2.96 -3.21
N PHE A 74 4.38 2.68 -2.50
CA PHE A 74 5.41 3.66 -2.21
C PHE A 74 6.11 4.16 -3.49
N SER A 75 6.42 3.26 -4.42
CA SER A 75 6.98 3.64 -5.72
C SER A 75 6.07 4.58 -6.51
N VAL A 76 4.74 4.34 -6.48
CA VAL A 76 3.76 5.24 -7.13
C VAL A 76 3.73 6.60 -6.43
N LEU A 77 3.69 6.64 -5.10
CA LEU A 77 3.66 7.89 -4.33
C LEU A 77 4.92 8.74 -4.57
N GLU A 78 6.10 8.10 -4.63
CA GLU A 78 7.36 8.75 -4.94
C GLU A 78 7.35 9.40 -6.32
N GLU A 79 7.01 8.63 -7.37
CA GLU A 79 7.01 9.14 -8.75
C GLU A 79 5.94 10.23 -8.92
N SER A 80 4.77 10.06 -8.29
CA SER A 80 3.73 11.09 -8.28
C SER A 80 4.21 12.40 -7.67
N TYR A 81 4.91 12.34 -6.53
CA TYR A 81 5.44 13.54 -5.88
C TYR A 81 6.52 14.22 -6.72
N LYS A 82 7.39 13.44 -7.37
CA LYS A 82 8.40 13.95 -8.31
C LYS A 82 7.77 14.65 -9.52
N LEU A 83 6.76 14.03 -10.14
CA LEU A 83 6.02 14.61 -11.27
C LEU A 83 5.24 15.88 -10.86
N LEU A 84 4.67 15.88 -9.65
CA LEU A 84 4.03 17.06 -9.06
C LEU A 84 5.03 18.22 -8.92
N ASN A 85 6.20 17.98 -8.33
CA ASN A 85 7.26 19.00 -8.20
C ASN A 85 7.70 19.55 -9.56
N LYS A 86 7.87 18.67 -10.56
CA LYS A 86 8.20 19.07 -11.93
C LYS A 86 7.12 19.97 -12.52
N THR A 87 5.85 19.61 -12.33
CA THR A 87 4.71 20.39 -12.82
C THR A 87 4.65 21.78 -12.20
N VAL A 88 4.79 21.91 -10.87
CA VAL A 88 4.84 23.22 -10.18
C VAL A 88 6.01 24.07 -10.69
N SER A 89 7.18 23.46 -10.88
CA SER A 89 8.35 24.17 -11.39
C SER A 89 8.09 24.73 -12.80
N LYS A 90 7.51 23.91 -13.68
CA LYS A 90 7.24 24.31 -15.07
C LYS A 90 6.12 25.34 -15.21
N ILE A 91 5.04 25.24 -14.43
CA ILE A 91 4.00 26.29 -14.46
C ILE A 91 4.56 27.63 -13.97
N ASN A 92 5.39 27.63 -12.93
CA ASN A 92 6.05 28.85 -12.44
C ASN A 92 6.95 29.50 -13.49
N GLN A 93 7.71 28.70 -14.23
CA GLN A 93 8.55 29.20 -15.34
C GLN A 93 7.67 29.81 -16.44
N TYR A 94 6.58 29.13 -16.80
CA TYR A 94 5.66 29.59 -17.84
C TYR A 94 4.93 30.88 -17.49
N ILE A 95 4.41 31.02 -16.27
CA ILE A 95 3.60 32.19 -15.88
C ILE A 95 4.44 33.32 -15.25
N SER A 96 5.76 33.13 -15.09
CA SER A 96 6.62 34.13 -14.45
C SER A 96 6.51 35.48 -15.16
N PRO A 97 6.30 36.59 -14.43
CA PRO A 97 6.28 37.93 -15.03
C PRO A 97 7.67 38.37 -15.53
N ALA A 98 8.73 37.82 -14.95
CA ALA A 98 10.10 38.06 -15.36
C ALA A 98 10.71 36.77 -15.92
N LYS A 99 10.99 36.75 -17.22
CA LYS A 99 11.59 35.61 -17.92
C LYS A 99 12.92 36.01 -18.53
N PHE A 100 13.92 35.15 -18.39
CA PHE A 100 15.14 35.27 -19.18
C PHE A 100 14.81 34.90 -20.63
N ILE A 101 15.22 35.74 -21.58
CA ILE A 101 15.05 35.50 -23.01
C ILE A 101 16.46 35.24 -23.57
N PRO A 102 16.75 34.02 -24.04
CA PRO A 102 18.00 33.70 -24.71
C PRO A 102 18.21 34.57 -25.97
N GLU A 103 19.45 34.89 -26.31
CA GLU A 103 19.80 35.80 -27.42
C GLU A 103 19.31 35.32 -28.80
N ASN A 104 19.08 34.01 -28.96
CA ASN A 104 18.76 33.38 -30.23
C ASN A 104 17.26 33.12 -30.46
N ILE A 105 16.38 33.51 -29.53
CA ILE A 105 14.92 33.32 -29.66
C ILE A 105 14.14 34.57 -29.26
N THR A 106 12.95 34.71 -29.83
CA THR A 106 12.02 35.79 -29.49
C THR A 106 11.34 35.54 -28.14
N ALA A 107 10.78 36.61 -27.56
CA ALA A 107 9.97 36.50 -26.33
C ALA A 107 8.80 35.52 -26.49
N THR A 108 8.14 35.54 -27.65
CA THR A 108 7.01 34.65 -27.97
C THR A 108 7.45 33.20 -28.09
N GLU A 109 8.56 32.92 -28.78
CA GLU A 109 9.11 31.55 -28.87
C GLU A 109 9.53 31.01 -27.51
N ASN A 110 10.12 31.85 -26.66
CA ASN A 110 10.47 31.47 -25.29
C ASN A 110 9.23 31.13 -24.45
N GLU A 111 8.16 31.92 -24.60
CA GLU A 111 6.88 31.70 -23.91
C GLU A 111 6.18 30.42 -24.39
N ASP A 112 6.18 30.16 -25.71
CA ASP A 112 5.69 28.91 -26.33
C ASP A 112 6.48 27.68 -25.85
N ASN A 113 7.81 27.79 -25.73
CA ASN A 113 8.65 26.70 -25.22
C ASN A 113 8.30 26.35 -23.77
N HIS A 114 8.19 27.35 -22.89
CA HIS A 114 7.78 27.11 -21.51
C HIS A 114 6.35 26.58 -21.40
N GLN A 115 5.44 27.01 -22.27
CA GLN A 115 4.09 26.45 -22.34
C GLN A 115 4.14 24.95 -22.65
N LYS A 116 4.90 24.58 -23.69
CA LYS A 116 5.05 23.18 -24.11
C LYS A 116 5.64 22.32 -23.00
N GLU A 117 6.70 22.79 -22.34
CA GLU A 117 7.32 22.09 -21.22
C GLU A 117 6.36 21.90 -20.04
N PHE A 118 5.54 22.90 -19.74
CA PHE A 118 4.49 22.80 -18.73
C PHE A 118 3.43 21.77 -19.13
N LEU A 119 2.88 21.85 -20.34
CA LEU A 119 1.84 20.93 -20.81
C LEU A 119 2.34 19.48 -20.79
N GLU A 120 3.58 19.24 -21.20
CA GLU A 120 4.21 17.93 -21.13
C GLU A 120 4.36 17.44 -19.68
N ALA A 121 4.84 18.29 -18.76
CA ALA A 121 4.95 17.93 -17.35
C ALA A 121 3.58 17.62 -16.72
N HIS A 122 2.57 18.45 -17.02
CA HIS A 122 1.21 18.28 -16.53
C HIS A 122 0.55 17.01 -17.09
N TYR A 123 0.71 16.72 -18.38
CA TYR A 123 0.25 15.49 -19.02
C TYR A 123 0.87 14.25 -18.38
N ASN A 124 2.19 14.25 -18.19
CA ASN A 124 2.89 13.13 -17.56
C ASN A 124 2.40 12.89 -16.13
N PHE A 125 2.19 13.97 -15.35
CA PHE A 125 1.65 13.87 -14.00
C PHE A 125 0.22 13.33 -13.97
N THR A 126 -0.68 13.91 -14.77
CA THR A 126 -2.10 13.54 -14.79
C THR A 126 -2.31 12.11 -15.28
N ASN A 127 -1.61 11.68 -16.34
CA ASN A 127 -1.67 10.29 -16.79
C ASN A 127 -1.16 9.33 -15.73
N HIS A 128 0.00 9.61 -15.12
CA HIS A 128 0.53 8.77 -14.07
C HIS A 128 -0.46 8.64 -12.90
N PHE A 129 -1.09 9.75 -12.49
CA PHE A 129 -2.09 9.75 -11.42
C PHE A 129 -3.32 8.91 -11.79
N VAL A 130 -3.89 9.11 -12.98
CA VAL A 130 -5.07 8.37 -13.44
C VAL A 130 -4.77 6.87 -13.54
N ASP A 131 -3.67 6.50 -14.17
CA ASP A 131 -3.26 5.10 -14.37
C ASP A 131 -2.98 4.37 -13.04
N ASN A 132 -2.60 5.12 -12.00
CA ASN A 132 -2.22 4.57 -10.70
C ASN A 132 -3.17 4.95 -9.57
N ARG A 133 -4.38 5.45 -9.87
CA ARG A 133 -5.35 5.99 -8.89
C ARG A 133 -5.65 5.02 -7.74
N ILE A 134 -5.65 3.71 -8.01
CA ILE A 134 -5.90 2.66 -7.01
C ILE A 134 -4.89 2.64 -5.84
N TYR A 135 -3.70 3.23 -6.00
CA TYR A 135 -2.67 3.25 -4.96
C TYR A 135 -2.78 4.43 -3.99
N PHE A 136 -3.70 5.37 -4.25
CA PHE A 136 -3.96 6.52 -3.39
C PHE A 136 -5.13 6.22 -2.45
N ASN A 137 -5.10 6.82 -1.26
CA ASN A 137 -6.30 6.85 -0.43
C ASN A 137 -7.21 8.00 -0.90
N GLN A 138 -8.48 7.96 -0.49
CA GLN A 138 -9.48 8.95 -0.91
C GLN A 138 -9.08 10.40 -0.58
N GLU A 139 -8.39 10.60 0.55
CA GLU A 139 -7.92 11.92 0.97
C GLU A 139 -6.85 12.48 0.02
N LEU A 140 -5.81 11.70 -0.30
CA LEU A 140 -4.77 12.09 -1.25
C LEU A 140 -5.32 12.27 -2.66
N GLU A 141 -6.25 11.41 -3.06
CA GLU A 141 -6.92 11.51 -4.34
C GLU A 141 -7.63 12.86 -4.48
N ALA A 142 -8.45 13.24 -3.49
CA ALA A 142 -9.14 14.53 -3.49
C ALA A 142 -8.18 15.72 -3.49
N LEU A 143 -7.08 15.65 -2.74
CA LEU A 143 -6.05 16.69 -2.74
C LEU A 143 -5.37 16.83 -4.10
N ILE A 144 -5.06 15.72 -4.77
CA ILE A 144 -4.44 15.71 -6.10
C ILE A 144 -5.42 16.24 -7.15
N GLU A 145 -6.69 15.86 -7.11
CA GLU A 145 -7.72 16.38 -8.00
C GLU A 145 -7.90 17.89 -7.83
N ASN A 146 -7.94 18.38 -6.58
CA ASN A 146 -7.98 19.81 -6.30
C ASN A 146 -6.74 20.54 -6.84
N TYR A 147 -5.54 19.96 -6.64
CA TYR A 147 -4.31 20.49 -7.21
C TYR A 147 -4.35 20.57 -8.74
N ILE A 148 -4.85 19.53 -9.42
CA ILE A 148 -4.98 19.50 -10.89
C ILE A 148 -5.94 20.60 -11.36
N SER A 149 -7.08 20.76 -10.67
CA SER A 149 -8.06 21.80 -10.96
C SER A 149 -7.45 23.21 -10.85
N GLU A 150 -6.77 23.48 -9.73
CA GLU A 150 -6.15 24.79 -9.49
C GLU A 150 -5.02 25.11 -10.47
N ILE A 151 -4.22 24.11 -10.87
CA ILE A 151 -3.26 24.29 -11.98
C ILE A 151 -3.97 24.66 -13.28
N GLY A 152 -5.08 23.99 -13.59
CA GLY A 152 -5.87 24.28 -14.78
C GLY A 152 -6.38 25.73 -14.81
N GLU A 153 -6.89 26.22 -13.68
CA GLU A 153 -7.32 27.61 -13.54
C GLU A 153 -6.16 28.60 -13.75
N ILE A 154 -5.03 28.38 -13.08
CA ILE A 154 -3.83 29.23 -13.19
C ILE A 154 -3.32 29.27 -14.62
N TYR A 155 -3.26 28.10 -15.27
CA TYR A 155 -2.87 27.99 -16.67
C TYR A 155 -3.82 28.79 -17.57
N ASN A 156 -5.13 28.62 -17.41
CA ASN A 156 -6.13 29.27 -18.26
C ASN A 156 -6.09 30.80 -18.12
N ASP A 157 -5.95 31.32 -16.90
CA ASP A 157 -5.86 32.75 -16.62
C ASP A 157 -4.67 33.41 -17.32
N TYR A 158 -3.56 32.69 -17.45
CA TYR A 158 -2.37 33.17 -18.15
C TYR A 158 -2.45 32.92 -19.67
N PHE A 159 -2.89 31.73 -20.07
CA PHE A 159 -2.91 31.27 -21.46
C PHE A 159 -3.78 32.16 -22.35
N GLN A 160 -4.93 32.65 -21.87
CA GLN A 160 -5.78 33.53 -22.68
C GLN A 160 -5.05 34.80 -23.16
N ASN A 161 -4.26 35.42 -22.27
CA ASN A 161 -3.43 36.58 -22.62
C ASN A 161 -2.32 36.20 -23.62
N HIS A 162 -1.65 35.06 -23.40
CA HIS A 162 -0.62 34.56 -24.30
C HIS A 162 -1.17 34.28 -25.71
N PHE A 163 -2.31 33.60 -25.79
CA PHE A 163 -2.98 33.23 -27.03
C PHE A 163 -3.40 34.45 -27.86
N LEU A 164 -4.04 35.46 -27.23
CA LEU A 164 -4.46 36.67 -27.94
C LEU A 164 -3.26 37.46 -28.48
N ARG A 165 -2.18 37.59 -27.69
CA ARG A 165 -0.94 38.23 -28.15
C ARG A 165 -0.32 37.51 -29.35
N LYS A 166 -0.40 36.18 -29.38
CA LYS A 166 0.08 35.36 -30.51
C LYS A 166 -0.73 35.57 -31.78
N MET A 167 -2.02 35.90 -31.65
CA MET A 167 -2.93 36.22 -32.76
C MET A 167 -2.93 37.71 -33.14
N ASP A 168 -1.92 38.47 -32.70
CA ASP A 168 -1.83 39.93 -32.89
C ASP A 168 -3.09 40.69 -32.41
N THR A 169 -3.79 40.13 -31.42
CA THR A 169 -5.01 40.68 -30.85
C THR A 169 -4.71 41.26 -29.47
N GLN A 170 -5.08 42.52 -29.24
CA GLN A 170 -4.94 43.16 -27.93
C GLN A 170 -5.90 42.51 -26.92
N PRO A 171 -5.38 41.86 -25.85
CA PRO A 171 -6.22 41.36 -24.77
C PRO A 171 -6.88 42.53 -24.05
N ASP A 172 -8.11 42.38 -23.58
CA ASP A 172 -8.76 43.42 -22.77
C ASP A 172 -8.09 43.58 -21.39
N ARG A 173 -8.57 44.56 -20.61
CA ARG A 173 -8.04 44.82 -19.26
C ARG A 173 -8.22 43.64 -18.32
N GLU A 174 -9.35 42.93 -18.39
CA GLU A 174 -9.66 41.82 -17.50
C GLU A 174 -8.70 40.65 -17.74
N ILE A 175 -8.47 40.28 -18.99
CA ILE A 175 -7.57 39.19 -19.39
C ILE A 175 -6.13 39.49 -18.95
N ARG A 176 -5.66 40.73 -19.15
CA ARG A 176 -4.32 41.13 -18.67
C ARG A 176 -4.20 41.07 -17.15
N MET A 177 -5.24 41.47 -16.42
CA MET A 177 -5.27 41.41 -14.96
C MET A 177 -5.25 39.96 -14.46
N LYS A 178 -6.01 39.05 -15.10
CA LYS A 178 -5.99 37.62 -14.79
C LYS A 178 -4.60 37.04 -15.00
N ALA A 179 -3.98 37.27 -16.15
CA ALA A 179 -2.63 36.79 -16.45
C ALA A 179 -1.58 37.32 -15.46
N PHE A 180 -1.65 38.60 -15.08
CA PHE A 180 -0.76 39.18 -14.07
C PHE A 180 -0.96 38.54 -12.69
N SER A 181 -2.21 38.22 -12.32
CA SER A 181 -2.53 37.59 -11.04
C SER A 181 -2.22 36.09 -10.99
N ALA A 182 -2.13 35.41 -12.14
CA ALA A 182 -1.90 33.96 -12.21
C ALA A 182 -0.63 33.54 -11.47
N TYR A 183 0.45 34.32 -11.57
CA TYR A 183 1.68 34.07 -10.83
C TYR A 183 1.49 34.09 -9.30
N LYS A 184 0.63 34.98 -8.78
CA LYS A 184 0.34 35.08 -7.34
C LYS A 184 -0.49 33.91 -6.82
N LYS A 185 -1.32 33.32 -7.68
CA LYS A 185 -2.14 32.16 -7.31
C LYS A 185 -1.30 30.91 -7.00
N VAL A 186 -0.08 30.78 -7.53
CA VAL A 186 0.79 29.64 -7.20
C VAL A 186 1.15 29.59 -5.71
N PRO A 187 1.76 30.62 -5.10
CA PRO A 187 2.03 30.60 -3.66
C PRO A 187 0.77 30.67 -2.80
N GLU A 188 -0.30 31.31 -3.27
CA GLU A 188 -1.54 31.50 -2.49
C GLU A 188 -2.44 30.27 -2.45
N LYS A 189 -2.55 29.53 -3.56
CA LYS A 189 -3.46 28.39 -3.70
C LYS A 189 -2.73 27.06 -3.90
N LEU A 190 -1.78 27.03 -4.82
CA LEU A 190 -1.16 25.77 -5.27
C LEU A 190 -0.17 25.20 -4.25
N LEU A 191 0.69 26.04 -3.68
CA LEU A 191 1.70 25.61 -2.69
C LEU A 191 1.09 25.07 -1.39
N PRO A 192 0.00 25.66 -0.84
CA PRO A 192 -0.72 25.06 0.29
C PRO A 192 -1.20 23.63 0.01
N ILE A 193 -1.88 23.39 -1.12
CA ILE A 193 -2.38 22.06 -1.49
C ILE A 193 -1.19 21.08 -1.63
N LYS A 194 -0.12 21.50 -2.30
CA LYS A 194 1.10 20.71 -2.41
C LYS A 194 1.69 20.32 -1.05
N LYS A 195 1.68 21.24 -0.08
CA LYS A 195 2.20 20.99 1.27
C LYS A 195 1.32 19.97 2.02
N GLU A 196 0.01 20.00 1.81
CA GLU A 196 -0.91 19.00 2.36
C GLU A 196 -0.69 17.62 1.74
N ILE A 197 -0.50 17.57 0.41
CA ILE A 197 -0.11 16.32 -0.29
C ILE A 197 1.19 15.78 0.29
N GLU A 198 2.23 16.61 0.44
CA GLU A 198 3.51 16.22 1.00
C GLU A 198 3.35 15.65 2.43
N LYS A 199 2.56 16.32 3.28
CA LYS A 199 2.28 15.86 4.64
C LYS A 199 1.60 14.49 4.63
N ASN A 200 0.61 14.28 3.78
CA ASN A 200 -0.08 12.99 3.67
C ASN A 200 0.87 11.88 3.17
N VAL A 201 1.69 12.17 2.15
CA VAL A 201 2.69 11.21 1.66
C VAL A 201 3.69 10.83 2.75
N ARG A 202 4.22 11.79 3.52
CA ARG A 202 5.12 11.53 4.64
C ARG A 202 4.48 10.68 5.73
N ASN A 203 3.23 10.99 6.10
CA ASN A 203 2.48 10.21 7.09
C ASN A 203 2.29 8.74 6.68
N LEU A 204 2.26 8.44 5.37
CA LEU A 204 2.18 7.07 4.86
C LEU A 204 3.52 6.34 4.89
N LEU A 205 4.65 7.05 4.91
CA LEU A 205 6.00 6.48 5.00
C LEU A 205 6.41 6.21 6.46
N GLU A 206 5.85 6.95 7.41
CA GLU A 206 6.17 6.84 8.84
C GLU A 206 5.33 5.79 9.59
N LYS A 207 4.30 5.23 8.94
CA LYS A 207 3.39 4.21 9.50
C LYS A 207 3.62 2.85 8.86
#